data_AF-A0A7C2YU22-F1
#
_entry.id   AF-A0A7C2YU22-F1
#
_cell.length_a   1.000
_cell.length_b   1.000
_cell.length_c   1.000
_cell.angle_alpha   90.00
_cell.angle_beta   90.00
_cell.angle_gamma   90.00
#
_symmetry.space_group_name_H-M   'P 1'
#
loop_
_entity.id
_entity.type
_entity.pdbx_description
1 polymer ?
#
loop_
_entity_poly.entity_id
_entity_poly.type
_entity_poly.pdbx_seq_one_letter_code
_entity_poly.pdbx_strand_id
1 'polypeptide(L)'
;MANAQRLAVDIENKRAVFSGPAVAVVRTRTGVERARGVAIVRVGDLRTPRDANGDPDTIAVAFFTNPDSEEPTYTYRGVVRRGDIVVFEETHSR
;
A
#
# COMPACT_ATOMS: atom_id res chain seq x y z
N MET A 1 12.23 -2.84 13.28
CA MET A 1 11.67 -2.90 11.91
C MET A 1 10.22 -3.32 12.04
N ALA A 2 9.28 -2.61 11.41
CA ALA A 2 7.86 -2.93 11.53
C ALA A 2 7.50 -4.00 10.49
N ASN A 3 7.33 -5.25 10.95
CA ASN A 3 6.83 -6.33 10.10
C ASN A 3 5.33 -6.13 9.85
N ALA A 4 4.85 -6.39 8.63
CA ALA A 4 3.42 -6.53 8.38
C ALA A 4 2.90 -7.68 9.26
N GLN A 5 1.91 -7.41 10.11
CA GLN A 5 1.35 -8.41 11.02
C GLN A 5 0.42 -9.40 10.29
N ARG A 6 -0.10 -9.02 9.13
CA ARG A 6 -0.96 -9.87 8.30
C ARG A 6 -0.71 -9.60 6.82
N LEU A 7 -0.60 -10.67 6.04
CA LEU A 7 -0.50 -10.65 4.58
C LEU A 7 -1.50 -11.67 4.02
N ALA A 8 -2.31 -11.25 3.06
CA ALA A 8 -3.18 -12.09 2.27
C ALA A 8 -2.93 -11.79 0.79
N VAL A 9 -2.70 -12.83 -0.01
CA VAL A 9 -2.38 -12.71 -1.44
C VAL A 9 -3.38 -13.54 -2.23
N ASP A 10 -3.97 -12.91 -3.23
CA ASP A 10 -4.83 -13.52 -4.25
C ASP A 10 -4.09 -13.43 -5.58
N ILE A 11 -3.40 -14.52 -5.91
CA ILE A 11 -2.53 -14.59 -7.10
C ILE A 11 -3.39 -14.56 -8.38
N GLU A 12 -4.55 -15.23 -8.37
CA GLU A 12 -5.43 -15.33 -9.52
C GLU A 12 -5.95 -13.94 -9.93
N ASN A 13 -6.38 -13.14 -8.96
CA ASN A 13 -6.85 -11.78 -9.19
C ASN A 13 -5.74 -10.72 -9.10
N LYS A 14 -4.47 -11.13 -8.94
CA LYS A 14 -3.29 -10.27 -8.82
C LYS A 14 -3.44 -9.17 -7.77
N ARG A 15 -3.93 -9.55 -6.59
CA ARG A 15 -4.21 -8.63 -5.48
C ARG A 15 -3.48 -9.08 -4.22
N ALA A 16 -3.07 -8.11 -3.42
CA ALA A 16 -2.57 -8.38 -2.08
C ALA A 16 -3.14 -7.37 -1.08
N VAL A 17 -3.33 -7.84 0.15
CA VAL A 17 -3.72 -7.03 1.30
C VAL A 17 -2.72 -7.29 2.41
N PHE A 18 -2.16 -6.22 2.97
CA PHE A 18 -1.32 -6.32 4.15
C PHE A 18 -1.71 -5.29 5.19
N SER A 19 -1.53 -5.64 6.45
CA SER A 19 -1.78 -4.75 7.56
C SER A 19 -0.73 -4.84 8.65
N GLY A 20 -0.57 -3.74 9.38
CA GLY A 20 0.32 -3.70 10.53
C GLY A 20 0.50 -2.31 11.12
N PRO A 21 1.30 -2.20 12.20
CA PRO A 21 1.61 -0.94 12.84
C PRO A 21 2.26 0.04 11.87
N ALA A 22 1.79 1.29 11.89
CA ALA A 22 2.26 2.35 11.00
C ALA A 22 2.30 3.71 11.73
N VAL A 23 3.00 4.66 11.11
CA VAL A 23 3.03 6.06 11.54
C VAL A 23 2.58 6.94 10.37
N ALA A 24 1.46 7.64 10.55
CA ALA A 24 1.04 8.69 9.63
C ALA A 24 1.80 9.98 9.98
N VAL A 25 2.35 10.64 8.97
CA VAL A 25 3.04 11.93 9.10
C VAL A 25 2.32 12.95 8.23
N VAL A 26 1.67 13.91 8.85
CA VAL A 26 0.93 14.98 8.16
C VAL A 26 1.75 16.25 8.25
N ARG A 27 2.12 16.82 7.10
CA ARG A 27 2.76 18.13 7.03
C ARG A 27 1.69 19.19 6.82
N THR A 28 1.59 20.12 7.75
CA THR A 28 0.71 21.29 7.66
C THR A 28 1.57 22.54 7.41
N ARG A 29 0.92 23.70 7.21
CA ARG A 29 1.65 24.99 7.12
C ARG A 29 2.32 25.37 8.44
N THR A 30 1.82 24.88 9.57
CA THR A 30 2.25 25.26 10.93
C THR A 30 3.19 24.24 11.56
N GLY A 31 3.36 23.05 10.98
CA GLY A 31 4.26 22.04 11.52
C GLY A 31 4.10 20.64 10.92
N VAL A 32 4.58 19.66 11.67
CA VAL A 32 4.50 18.24 11.32
C VAL A 32 3.79 17.48 12.44
N GLU A 33 2.67 16.88 12.12
CA GLU A 33 1.91 16.02 13.02
C GLU A 33 2.25 14.55 12.75
N ARG A 34 2.34 13.75 13.81
CA ARG A 34 2.62 12.32 13.72
C ARG A 34 1.59 11.54 14.52
N ALA A 35 0.96 10.56 13.90
CA ALA A 35 0.01 9.67 14.55
C ALA A 35 0.48 8.22 14.41
N ARG A 36 0.46 7.46 15.50
CA ARG A 36 0.70 6.00 15.49
C ARG A 36 -0.64 5.28 15.34
N GLY A 37 -0.63 4.15 14.63
CA GLY A 37 -1.85 3.40 14.37
C GLY A 37 -1.58 2.13 13.57
N VAL A 38 -2.61 1.65 12.89
CA VAL A 38 -2.54 0.49 11.98
C VAL A 38 -2.85 0.96 10.56
N ALA A 39 -2.01 0.56 9.61
CA ALA A 39 -2.30 0.72 8.19
C ALA A 39 -2.82 -0.59 7.62
N ILE A 40 -3.84 -0.51 6.76
CA ILE A 40 -4.28 -1.58 5.88
C ILE A 40 -4.01 -1.09 4.46
N VAL A 41 -3.16 -1.81 3.75
CA VAL A 41 -2.80 -1.51 2.36
C VAL A 41 -3.37 -2.60 1.47
N ARG A 42 -4.00 -2.18 0.38
CA ARG A 42 -4.47 -3.04 -0.71
C ARG A 42 -3.77 -2.63 -1.98
N VAL A 43 -3.22 -3.61 -2.68
CA VAL A 43 -2.55 -3.41 -3.96
C VAL A 43 -3.18 -4.30 -5.03
N GLY A 44 -3.25 -3.78 -6.25
CA GLY A 44 -3.60 -4.55 -7.44
C GLY A 44 -2.53 -4.36 -8.50
N ASP A 45 -1.89 -5.45 -8.87
CA ASP A 45 -0.94 -5.56 -9.99
C ASP A 45 -1.74 -5.91 -11.24
N LEU A 46 -2.35 -4.89 -11.84
CA LEU A 46 -3.35 -5.05 -12.90
C LEU A 46 -2.73 -4.92 -14.28
N ARG A 47 -1.52 -4.37 -14.36
CA ARG A 47 -0.83 -4.11 -15.61
C ARG A 47 0.42 -4.96 -15.72
N THR A 48 0.65 -5.55 -16.90
CA THR A 48 1.97 -6.14 -17.15
C THR A 48 2.95 -5.04 -17.57
N PRO A 49 4.25 -5.15 -17.26
CA PRO A 49 5.25 -4.11 -17.57
C PRO A 49 5.37 -3.71 -19.05
N ARG A 50 4.83 -4.52 -19.95
CA ARG A 50 4.90 -4.31 -21.40
C ARG A 50 3.58 -3.81 -22.01
N ASP A 51 2.52 -3.73 -21.23
CA ASP A 51 1.20 -3.32 -21.71
C ASP A 51 0.80 -1.95 -21.14
N ALA A 52 1.01 -0.90 -21.92
CA ALA A 52 0.65 0.46 -21.52
C ALA A 52 -0.87 0.74 -21.57
N ASN A 53 -1.66 -0.16 -22.17
CA ASN A 53 -3.08 0.04 -22.47
C ASN A 53 -4.04 -0.68 -21.50
N GLY A 54 -3.56 -1.65 -20.70
CA GLY A 54 -4.37 -2.35 -19.70
C GLY A 54 -4.80 -1.48 -18.50
N ASP A 55 -5.58 -2.03 -17.57
CA ASP A 55 -5.91 -1.32 -16.31
C ASP A 55 -4.63 -0.99 -15.56
N PRO A 56 -4.50 0.20 -14.96
CA PRO A 56 -3.28 0.55 -14.26
C PRO A 56 -3.24 -0.07 -12.87
N ASP A 57 -2.03 -0.27 -12.36
CA ASP A 57 -1.82 -0.71 -10.98
C ASP A 57 -2.47 0.25 -9.98
N THR A 58 -2.99 -0.32 -8.91
CA THR A 58 -3.73 0.42 -7.90
C THR A 58 -3.14 0.21 -6.52
N ILE A 59 -3.19 1.27 -5.72
CA ILE A 59 -2.90 1.21 -4.30
C ILE A 59 -4.02 1.93 -3.54
N ALA A 60 -4.47 1.30 -2.45
CA ALA A 60 -5.37 1.90 -1.49
C ALA A 60 -4.79 1.71 -0.08
N VAL A 61 -4.74 2.78 0.70
CA VAL A 61 -4.27 2.80 2.09
C VAL A 61 -5.41 3.30 2.96
N ALA A 62 -5.71 2.58 4.03
CA ALA A 62 -6.57 3.02 5.11
C ALA A 62 -5.76 3.00 6.40
N PHE A 63 -5.74 4.11 7.13
CA PHE A 63 -5.01 4.25 8.38
C PHE A 63 -5.96 4.51 9.53
N PHE A 64 -5.77 3.77 10.62
CA PHE A 64 -6.61 3.80 11.81
C PHE A 64 -5.74 4.16 13.01
N THR A 65 -6.04 5.27 13.68
CA THR A 65 -5.42 5.59 14.99
C THR A 65 -5.99 4.72 16.11
N ASN A 66 -7.25 4.29 15.97
CA ASN A 66 -7.90 3.29 16.82
C ASN A 66 -8.19 2.03 15.99
N PRO A 67 -7.55 0.88 16.29
CA PRO A 67 -7.74 -0.36 15.52
C PRO A 67 -9.16 -0.94 15.62
N ASP A 68 -9.93 -0.57 16.64
CA ASP A 68 -11.31 -1.03 16.84
C ASP A 68 -12.35 -0.13 16.13
N SER A 69 -11.90 0.93 15.46
CA SER A 69 -12.79 1.85 14.73
C SER A 69 -13.20 1.26 13.38
N GLU A 70 -14.48 1.41 13.03
CA GLU A 70 -15.00 1.04 11.71
C GLU A 70 -14.56 2.03 10.62
N GLU A 71 -14.24 3.28 10.99
CA GLU A 71 -13.88 4.34 10.06
C GLU A 71 -12.38 4.69 10.10
N PRO A 72 -11.69 4.74 8.95
CA PRO A 72 -10.29 5.14 8.90
C PRO A 72 -10.11 6.63 9.15
N THR A 73 -9.08 6.99 9.93
CA THR A 73 -8.67 8.38 10.14
C THR A 73 -8.15 9.02 8.86
N TYR A 74 -7.42 8.25 8.05
CA TYR A 74 -6.93 8.70 6.75
C TYR A 74 -7.13 7.61 5.70
N THR A 75 -7.53 8.04 4.51
CA THR A 75 -7.57 7.17 3.33
C THR A 75 -6.79 7.79 2.19
N TYR A 76 -6.17 6.91 1.40
CA TYR A 76 -5.59 7.26 0.13
C TYR A 76 -5.97 6.20 -0.88
N ARG A 77 -6.35 6.62 -2.08
CA ARG A 77 -6.56 5.74 -3.23
C ARG A 77 -5.91 6.40 -4.43
N GLY A 78 -5.13 5.63 -5.17
CA GLY A 78 -4.41 6.15 -6.31
C GLY A 78 -4.06 5.09 -7.33
N VAL A 79 -3.75 5.59 -8.51
CA VAL A 79 -3.11 4.82 -9.57
C VAL A 79 -1.60 4.93 -9.38
N VAL A 80 -0.89 3.81 -9.51
CA VAL A 80 0.58 3.78 -9.52
C VAL A 80 1.03 4.07 -10.95
N ARG A 81 1.63 5.25 -11.19
CA ARG A 81 2.14 5.62 -12.52
C ARG A 81 3.68 5.58 -12.52
N ARG A 82 4.22 4.56 -13.20
CA ARG A 82 5.63 4.28 -13.58
C ARG A 82 6.33 3.23 -12.69
N GLY A 83 6.66 2.08 -13.28
CA GLY A 83 7.42 0.99 -12.65
C GLY A 83 6.56 0.20 -11.66
N ASP A 84 5.69 -0.64 -12.21
CA ASP A 84 4.77 -1.59 -11.56
C ASP A 84 5.37 -2.18 -10.29
N ILE A 85 4.57 -2.42 -9.26
CA ILE A 85 5.02 -2.77 -7.91
C ILE A 85 6.07 -3.91 -7.95
N VAL A 86 7.37 -3.57 -8.00
CA VAL A 86 8.45 -4.55 -8.00
C VAL A 86 8.70 -4.94 -6.55
N VAL A 87 8.11 -6.05 -6.12
CA VAL A 87 8.26 -6.50 -4.72
C VAL A 87 9.70 -6.94 -4.43
N PHE A 88 10.41 -7.49 -5.42
CA PHE A 88 11.85 -7.81 -5.40
C PHE A 88 12.22 -8.44 -6.75
N GLU A 89 13.34 -8.06 -7.39
CA GLU A 89 13.91 -8.82 -8.51
C GLU A 89 15.31 -9.27 -8.10
N GLU A 90 15.51 -10.57 -7.90
CA GLU A 90 16.82 -11.14 -7.59
C GLU A 90 17.59 -11.32 -8.91
N THR A 91 18.38 -10.31 -9.27
CA THR A 91 19.19 -10.36 -10.50
C THR A 91 20.30 -11.41 -10.34
N HIS A 92 20.07 -12.61 -10.85
CA HIS A 92 21.14 -13.58 -11.04
C HIS A 92 21.92 -13.21 -12.31
N SER A 93 23.07 -12.56 -12.14
CA SER A 93 24.08 -12.46 -13.20
C SER A 93 24.58 -13.86 -13.51
N ARG A 94 24.46 -14.29 -14.77
CA ARG A 94 25.22 -15.43 -15.30
C ARG A 94 26.64 -15.00 -15.65
#